data_AF-E9J9B1-F1
#
_entry.id   AF-E9J9B1-F1
#
_cell.length_a   1.000
_cell.length_b   1.000
_cell.length_c   1.000
_cell.angle_alpha   90.00
_cell.angle_beta   90.00
_cell.angle_gamma   90.00
#
_symmetry.space_group_name_H-M   'P 1'
#
loop_
_entity.id
_entity.type
_entity.pdbx_description
1 polymer ?
#
loop_
_entity_poly.entity_id
_entity_poly.type
_entity_poly.pdbx_seq_one_letter_code
_entity_poly.pdbx_strand_id
1 'polypeptide(L)' 'MGIKNWIPNNNNYLCSEHFEQKCFRKIRGKYWLKDNSVPTIFKI' A
#
# COMPACT_ATOMS: atom_id res chain seq x y z
N MET A 1 -9.97 -5.14 5.05
CA MET A 1 -10.65 -5.32 3.74
C MET A 1 -11.39 -6.64 3.73
N GLY A 2 -12.72 -6.64 3.62
CA GLY A 2 -13.57 -7.84 3.61
C GLY A 2 -13.98 -8.31 2.21
N ILE A 3 -13.15 -8.06 1.19
CA ILE A 3 -13.49 -8.38 -0.20
C ILE A 3 -13.13 -9.84 -0.46
N LYS A 4 -14.14 -10.71 -0.52
CA LYS A 4 -13.96 -12.14 -0.79
C LYS A 4 -13.57 -12.35 -2.26
N ASN A 5 -12.56 -13.19 -2.51
CA ASN A 5 -12.06 -13.54 -3.86
C ASN A 5 -11.57 -12.36 -4.70
N TRP A 6 -11.03 -11.32 -4.05
CA TRP A 6 -10.48 -10.17 -4.75
C TRP A 6 -9.11 -10.46 -5.36
N ILE A 7 -8.94 -10.11 -6.64
CA ILE A 7 -7.66 -10.17 -7.35
C ILE A 7 -7.33 -8.73 -7.79
N PRO A 8 -6.27 -8.11 -7.26
CA PRO A 8 -5.88 -6.77 -7.68
C PRO A 8 -5.49 -6.72 -9.16
N ASN A 9 -5.82 -5.62 -9.81
CA ASN A 9 -5.30 -5.21 -11.10
C ASN A 9 -4.59 -3.85 -10.97
N ASN A 10 -3.97 -3.38 -12.06
CA ASN A 10 -3.17 -2.15 -12.07
C ASN A 10 -3.98 -0.86 -11.81
N ASN A 11 -5.32 -0.93 -11.81
CA ASN A 11 -6.20 0.19 -11.52
C ASN A 11 -6.72 0.17 -10.07
N ASN A 12 -6.29 -0.80 -9.26
CA ASN A 12 -6.62 -0.83 -7.85
C ASN A 12 -5.57 -0.09 -7.03
N TYR A 13 -6.05 0.69 -6.07
CA TYR A 13 -5.21 1.49 -5.19
C TYR A 13 -5.58 1.21 -3.73
N LEU A 14 -4.59 1.37 -2.86
CA LEU A 14 -4.75 1.32 -1.42
C LEU A 14 -4.38 2.68 -0.83
N CYS A 15 -5.13 3.11 0.18
CA CYS A 15 -4.77 4.26 1.00
C CYS A 15 -3.40 4.04 1.66
N SER A 16 -2.64 5.11 1.85
CA SER A 16 -1.30 5.06 2.45
C SER A 16 -1.29 4.49 3.87
N GLU A 17 -2.40 4.60 4.61
CA GLU A 17 -2.56 4.07 5.97
C GLU A 17 -2.45 2.55 6.07
N HIS A 18 -2.59 1.83 4.94
CA HIS A 18 -2.43 0.38 4.91
C HIS A 18 -0.98 -0.09 4.92
N PHE A 19 -0.03 0.84 4.80
CA PHE A 19 1.40 0.56 4.78
C PHE A 19 2.09 1.18 5.99
N GLU A 20 3.07 0.47 6.54
CA GLU A 20 3.95 1.02 7.56
C GLU A 20 4.79 2.16 7.00
N GLN A 21 5.16 3.14 7.84
CA GLN A 21 5.98 4.28 7.41
C GLN A 21 7.32 3.85 6.78
N LYS A 22 7.88 2.71 7.22
CA LYS A 22 9.13 2.15 6.69
C LYS A 22 9.03 1.71 5.22
N CYS A 23 7.82 1.46 4.72
CA CYS A 23 7.56 1.07 3.33
C CYS A 23 7.70 2.24 2.35
N PHE A 24 7.67 3.48 2.85
CA PHE A 24 7.79 4.66 2.01
C PHE A 24 9.25 5.11 1.87
N ARG A 25 9.62 5.58 0.69
CA ARG A 25 10.86 6.30 0.39
C ARG A 25 10.53 7.70 -0.12
N LYS A 26 11.28 8.71 0.33
CA LYS A 26 11.11 10.09 -0.11
C LYS A 26 12.11 10.38 -1.24
N ILE A 27 11.61 10.72 -2.42
CA ILE A 27 12.42 11.06 -3.60
C ILE A 27 11.91 12.39 -4.14
N ARG A 28 12.78 13.41 -4.19
CA ARG A 28 12.46 14.75 -4.73
C ARG A 28 11.19 15.36 -4.10
N GLY A 29 11.02 15.18 -2.78
CA GLY A 29 9.86 15.70 -2.03
C GLY A 29 8.58 14.86 -2.12
N LYS A 30 8.53 13.83 -2.97
CA LYS A 30 7.39 12.91 -3.09
C LYS A 30 7.66 11.59 -2.36
N TYR A 31 6.61 10.99 -1.80
CA TYR A 31 6.68 9.66 -1.19
C TYR A 31 6.30 8.61 -2.22
N TRP A 32 7.09 7.54 -2.26
CA TRP A 32 6.90 6.38 -3.11
C TRP A 32 6.94 5.13 -2.24
N LEU A 33 6.21 4.09 -2.63
CA LEU A 33 6.44 2.77 -2.04
C LEU A 33 7.79 2.22 -2.49
N LYS A 34 8.48 1.55 -1.57
CA LYS A 34 9.66 0.76 -1.90
C LYS A 34 9.23 -0.51 -2.64
N ASP A 35 10.13 -1.02 -3.46
CA ASP A 35 9.97 -2.32 -4.09
C ASP A 35 9.79 -3.38 -2.98
N ASN A 36 8.82 -4.28 -3.16
CA ASN A 36 8.38 -5.29 -2.17
C ASN A 36 7.65 -4.76 -0.92
N SER A 37 7.14 -3.53 -0.95
CA SER A 37 6.25 -3.04 0.12
C SER A 37 4.95 -3.83 0.13
N VAL A 38 4.64 -4.47 1.25
CA VAL A 38 3.39 -5.20 1.47
C VAL A 38 2.47 -4.40 2.40
N PRO A 39 1.17 -4.23 2.07
CA PRO A 39 0.22 -3.61 2.98
C PRO A 39 -0.08 -4.59 4.11
N THR A 40 0.33 -4.26 5.34
CA THR A 40 0.15 -5.13 6.53
C THR A 40 -0.94 -4.63 7.46
N ILE A 41 -1.36 -3.37 7.32
CA ILE A 41 -2.28 -2.71 8.23
C ILE A 41 -3.69 -2.76 7.64
N PHE A 42 -4.46 -3.78 7.99
CA PHE A 42 -5.88 -3.87 7.66
C PHE A 42 -6.70 -3.79 8.94
N LYS A 43 -7.32 -2.63 9.18
CA LYS A 43 -8.32 -2.51 10.24
C LYS A 43 -9.58 -3.29 9.83
N ILE A 44 -10.18 -3.92 10.83
CA ILE A 44 -11.42 -4.70 10.76
C ILE A 44 -12.60 -3.74 10.85
#